data_AF-A0A7U9XBB1-F1
#
_entry.id   AF-A0A7U9XBB1-F1
#
_cell.length_a   1.000
_cell.length_b   1.000
_cell.length_c   1.000
_cell.angle_alpha   90.00
_cell.angle_beta   90.00
_cell.angle_gamma   90.00
#
_symmetry.space_group_name_H-M   'P 1'
#
loop_
_entity.id
_entity.type
_entity.pdbx_description
1 polymer ?
#
loop_
_entity_poly.entity_id
_entity_poly.type
_entity_poly.pdbx_seq_one_letter_code
_entity_poly.pdbx_strand_id
1 'polypeptide(L)' 'MVNTNGMTNEMIESLAFSEDEKAALAEARKRPVVFDEDCPETTPERALKFRRVNPPRSRVEKGA' A
#
# COMPACT_ATOMS: atom_id res chain seq x y z
N MET A 1 3.74 1.96 5.92
CA MET A 1 5.11 2.25 6.41
C MET A 1 5.07 3.60 7.10
N VAL A 2 5.54 3.70 8.34
CA VAL A 2 5.65 5.00 9.03
C VAL A 2 6.81 5.79 8.40
N ASN A 3 6.61 7.07 8.14
CA ASN A 3 7.69 7.94 7.67
C ASN A 3 8.52 8.39 8.88
N THR A 4 9.79 7.97 8.95
CA THR A 4 10.71 8.25 10.05
C THR A 4 11.53 9.52 9.85
N ASN A 5 11.32 10.25 8.76
CA ASN A 5 12.08 11.48 8.48
C ASN A 5 11.77 12.54 9.56
N GLY A 6 12.79 12.89 10.35
CA GLY A 6 12.67 13.89 11.43
C GLY A 6 12.36 13.33 12.81
N MET A 7 12.24 12.00 12.99
CA MET A 7 12.14 11.39 14.32
C MET A 7 13.52 11.22 14.97
N THR A 8 13.56 11.25 16.30
CA THR A 8 14.76 10.89 17.06
C THR A 8 14.96 9.37 17.07
N ASN A 9 16.20 8.92 17.28
CA ASN A 9 16.51 7.48 17.29
C ASN A 9 15.72 6.72 18.36
N GLU A 10 15.51 7.32 19.54
CA GLU A 10 14.71 6.75 20.62
C GLU A 10 13.25 6.50 20.23
N MET A 11 12.65 7.45 19.49
CA MET A 11 11.29 7.28 18.96
C MET A 11 11.24 6.15 17.93
N ILE A 12 12.24 6.06 17.05
CA ILE A 12 12.32 4.99 16.05
C ILE A 12 12.45 3.62 16.71
N GLU A 13 13.26 3.51 17.77
CA GLU A 13 13.43 2.27 18.54
C GLU A 13 12.14 1.87 19.27
N SER A 14 11.43 2.82 19.87
CA SER A 14 10.13 2.55 20.50
C SER A 14 9.03 2.11 19.52
N LEU A 15 9.16 2.50 18.25
CA LEU A 15 8.25 2.14 17.17
C LEU A 15 8.68 0.85 16.44
N ALA A 16 9.87 0.33 16.74
CA ALA A 16 10.38 -0.88 16.13
C ALA A 16 9.67 -2.12 16.70
N PHE A 17 9.44 -3.10 15.84
CA PHE A 17 8.92 -4.40 16.26
C PHE A 17 9.85 -5.09 17.26
N SER A 18 9.25 -5.82 18.21
CA SER A 18 9.94 -6.72 19.11
C SER A 18 10.63 -7.86 18.35
N GLU A 19 11.56 -8.56 19.00
CA GLU A 19 12.27 -9.68 18.40
C GLU A 19 11.32 -10.83 18.01
N ASP A 20 10.32 -11.11 18.85
CA ASP A 20 9.30 -12.13 18.59
C ASP A 20 8.42 -11.77 17.38
N GLU A 21 8.01 -10.50 17.25
CA GLU A 21 7.24 -10.03 16.09
C GLU A 21 8.06 -10.10 14.80
N LYS A 22 9.37 -9.80 14.87
CA LYS A 22 10.27 -9.94 13.72
C LYS A 22 10.41 -11.40 13.29
N ALA A 23 10.48 -12.34 14.23
CA ALA A 23 10.52 -13.77 13.95
C ALA A 23 9.21 -14.23 13.29
N ALA A 24 8.06 -13.83 13.83
CA ALA A 24 6.74 -14.13 13.25
C ALA A 24 6.59 -13.56 11.82
N LEU A 25 7.06 -12.34 11.58
CA LEU A 25 7.08 -11.73 10.24
C LEU A 25 7.99 -12.50 9.27
N ALA A 26 9.14 -13.00 9.74
CA ALA A 26 10.04 -13.79 8.91
C ALA A 26 9.42 -15.14 8.53
N GLU A 27 8.70 -15.80 9.45
CA GLU A 27 7.95 -17.03 9.16
C GLU A 27 6.78 -16.79 8.22
N ALA A 28 6.00 -15.72 8.44
CA ALA A 28 4.91 -15.33 7.56
C ALA A 28 5.41 -15.04 6.14
N ARG A 29 6.58 -14.40 5.98
CA ARG A 29 7.20 -14.18 4.66
C ARG A 29 7.61 -15.48 3.96
N LYS A 30 7.99 -16.53 4.70
CA LYS A 30 8.30 -17.85 4.12
C LYS A 30 7.04 -18.57 3.60
N ARG A 31 5.86 -18.19 4.09
CA ARG A 31 4.56 -18.74 3.69
C ARG A 31 3.77 -17.66 2.95
N PRO A 32 4.08 -17.39 1.66
CA PRO A 32 3.35 -16.38 0.91
C PRO A 32 1.86 -16.74 0.88
N VAL A 33 1.00 -15.73 1.04
CA VAL A 33 -0.44 -15.89 0.81
C VAL A 33 -0.63 -16.16 -0.68
N VAL A 34 -1.00 -17.38 -1.01
CA VAL A 34 -1.38 -17.76 -2.38
C VAL A 34 -2.88 -17.55 -2.49
N PHE A 35 -3.29 -16.77 -3.48
CA PHE A 35 -4.69 -16.56 -3.80
C PHE A 35 -5.14 -17.68 -4.73
N ASP A 36 -6.20 -18.39 -4.35
CA ASP A 36 -6.81 -19.44 -5.17
C ASP A 36 -7.51 -18.84 -6.40
N GLU A 37 -7.76 -19.65 -7.42
CA GLU A 37 -8.47 -19.21 -8.64
C GLU A 37 -9.87 -18.66 -8.35
N ASP A 38 -10.53 -19.18 -7.30
CA ASP A 38 -11.85 -18.72 -6.83
C ASP A 38 -11.78 -17.40 -6.03
N CYS A 39 -10.59 -16.99 -5.57
CA CYS A 39 -10.38 -15.78 -4.77
C CYS A 39 -9.18 -14.97 -5.32
N PRO A 40 -9.26 -14.43 -6.54
CA PRO A 40 -8.16 -13.72 -7.17
C PRO A 40 -7.82 -12.41 -6.44
N GLU A 41 -6.56 -11.97 -6.54
CA GLU A 41 -6.06 -10.72 -5.97
C GLU A 41 -6.90 -9.47 -6.34
N THR A 42 -7.53 -9.51 -7.52
CA THR A 42 -8.41 -8.46 -8.01
C THR A 42 -9.80 -9.01 -8.29
N THR A 43 -10.80 -8.50 -7.59
CA THR A 43 -12.20 -8.77 -7.94
C THR A 43 -12.51 -8.22 -9.33
N PRO A 44 -13.42 -8.86 -10.10
CA PRO A 44 -13.78 -8.42 -11.44
C PRO A 44 -14.31 -6.97 -11.46
N GLU A 45 -15.04 -6.56 -10.42
CA GLU A 45 -15.49 -5.18 -10.22
C GLU A 45 -14.34 -4.18 -10.12
N ARG A 46 -13.24 -4.57 -9.45
CA ARG A 46 -12.03 -3.75 -9.32
C ARG A 46 -11.20 -3.72 -10.60
N ALA A 47 -11.25 -4.78 -11.40
CA ALA A 47 -10.59 -4.87 -12.70
C ALA A 47 -11.30 -4.03 -13.79
N LEU A 48 -12.61 -3.78 -13.63
CA LEU A 48 -13.38 -2.87 -14.47
C LEU A 48 -12.93 -1.42 -14.24
N LYS A 49 -11.87 -1.01 -14.95
CA LYS A 49 -11.45 0.39 -15.02
C LYS A 49 -12.53 1.18 -15.76
N PHE A 50 -13.39 1.87 -15.02
CA PHE A 50 -14.35 2.80 -15.60
C PHE A 50 -13.62 3.83 -16.47
N ARG A 51 -13.89 3.80 -17.78
CA ARG A 51 -13.44 4.86 -18.67
C ARG A 51 -14.19 6.13 -18.31
N ARG A 52 -13.45 7.22 -18.06
CA ARG A 52 -14.07 8.54 -17.93
C ARG A 52 -14.82 8.84 -19.21
N VAL A 53 -16.13 8.98 -19.11
CA VAL A 53 -17.00 9.41 -20.21
C VAL A 53 -16.78 10.88 -20.55
N ASN A 54 -16.33 11.68 -19.58
CA ASN A 54 -15.95 13.07 -19.79
C ASN A 54 -14.45 13.20 -20.07
N PRO A 55 -14.06 13.93 -21.14
CA PRO A 55 -12.67 14.26 -21.38
C PRO A 55 -12.09 15.04 -20.18
N PRO A 56 -10.78 14.87 -19.90
CA PRO A 56 -10.13 15.65 -18.85
C PRO A 56 -10.31 17.14 -19.15
N ARG A 57 -10.74 17.91 -18.15
CA ARG A 57 -10.81 19.36 -18.28
C ARG A 57 -9.42 19.88 -18.65
N SER A 58 -9.30 20.56 -19.80
CA SER A 58 -8.09 21.31 -20.12
C SER A 58 -7.82 22.25 -18.95
N ARG A 59 -6.55 22.34 -18.56
CA ARG A 59 -6.10 23.27 -17.54
C ARG A 59 -6.54 24.65 -17.99
N VAL A 60 -7.49 25.25 -17.28
CA VAL A 60 -7.93 26.63 -17.50
C VAL A 60 -6.66 27.47 -17.53
N GLU A 61 -6.36 28.07 -18.69
CA GLU A 61 -5.29 29.04 -18.80
C GLU A 61 -5.58 30.12 -17.75
N LYS A 62 -4.57 30.40 -16.90
CA LYS A 62 -4.69 31.46 -15.91
C LYS A 62 -4.90 32.76 -16.70
N GLY A 63 -6.09 33.34 -16.59
CA GLY A 63 -6.40 34.65 -17.17
C GLY A 63 -5.36 35.67 -16.70
N ALA A 64 -4.82 36.39 -17.69
CA ALA A 64 -3.94 37.54 -17.55
C ALA A 64 -4.65 38.73 -16.88
#